data_AF-A0A2G5UP59-F1
#
_entry.id   AF-A0A2G5UP59-F1
#
_cell.length_a   1.000
_cell.length_b   1.000
_cell.length_c   1.000
_cell.angle_alpha   90.00
_cell.angle_beta   90.00
_cell.angle_gamma   90.00
#
_symmetry.space_group_name_H-M   'P 1'
#
loop_
_entity.id
_entity.type
_entity.pdbx_description
1 polymer ?
#
loop_
_entity_poly.entity_id
_entity_poly.type
_entity_poly.pdbx_seq_one_letter_code
_entity_poly.pdbx_strand_id
1 'polypeptide(L)'
;MPVKKFLELFKKSSRNDALNVISLEVSKLKKLAKEIRAPKYVESFGIVNQVKTALEAEKQRQGRLYLESGSSEIQKNLNFLEKVISELPTYQKFLVLSTKGSFTDAHIDLSATATFFHVKTGKKVFYIAPPTEKNLEIYEKREKEEIKEWIGDILWDQWIRVEISAGQTAMIPSGWIHFVWTPEDTIAVSGSYLLEKYVPRHFRITKLDEYCLQNQKSGITMDHMFQGFHPVMWAYVKYILLPDIAGRTVTPEKLKIVKIFAQNLEPRDKLDKQWFNKAEQSEILKKLKSEVRRLQNQ
;
A
#
# COMPACT_ATOMS: atom_id res chain seq x y z
N MET A 1 -22.06 -7.69 -5.88
CA MET A 1 -23.41 -7.14 -5.64
C MET A 1 -23.39 -5.62 -5.83
N PRO A 2 -24.40 -5.00 -6.46
CA PRO A 2 -24.48 -3.54 -6.58
C PRO A 2 -24.58 -2.85 -5.21
N VAL A 3 -23.86 -1.74 -5.01
CA VAL A 3 -23.84 -0.97 -3.75
C VAL A 3 -25.25 -0.55 -3.32
N LYS A 4 -26.12 -0.16 -4.26
CA LYS A 4 -27.52 0.19 -3.95
C LYS A 4 -28.27 -0.94 -3.23
N LYS A 5 -28.15 -2.18 -3.75
CA LYS A 5 -28.76 -3.36 -3.15
C LYS A 5 -28.16 -3.66 -1.77
N PHE A 6 -26.85 -3.50 -1.61
CA PHE A 6 -26.20 -3.63 -0.31
C PHE A 6 -26.76 -2.61 0.69
N LEU A 7 -26.92 -1.34 0.30
CA LEU A 7 -27.45 -0.29 1.17
C LEU A 7 -28.90 -0.54 1.59
N GLU A 8 -29.73 -1.09 0.70
CA GLU A 8 -31.09 -1.51 1.03
C GLU A 8 -31.09 -2.61 2.10
N LEU A 9 -30.17 -3.58 2.01
CA LEU A 9 -29.98 -4.62 3.03
C LEU A 9 -29.42 -4.05 4.34
N PHE A 10 -28.45 -3.15 4.25
CA PHE A 10 -27.82 -2.49 5.40
C PHE A 10 -28.82 -1.68 6.22
N LYS A 11 -29.92 -1.19 5.64
CA LYS A 11 -30.96 -0.44 6.37
C LYS A 11 -31.97 -1.33 7.09
N LYS A 12 -32.02 -2.64 6.81
CA LYS A 12 -32.97 -3.55 7.46
C LYS A 12 -32.63 -3.78 8.92
N SER A 13 -33.66 -3.86 9.77
CA SER A 13 -33.54 -4.16 11.20
C SER A 13 -33.22 -5.63 11.51
N SER A 14 -33.60 -6.55 10.61
CA SER A 14 -33.19 -7.97 10.69
C SER A 14 -32.61 -8.43 9.36
N ARG A 15 -31.62 -9.33 9.45
CA ARG A 15 -30.88 -9.91 8.32
C ARG A 15 -30.53 -11.36 8.66
N ASN A 16 -30.53 -12.22 7.64
CA ASN A 16 -30.06 -13.60 7.77
C ASN A 16 -28.56 -13.73 7.43
N ASP A 17 -28.00 -12.75 6.72
CA ASP A 17 -26.62 -12.77 6.23
C ASP A 17 -25.79 -11.63 6.83
N ALA A 18 -24.51 -11.91 7.08
CA ALA A 18 -23.52 -10.93 7.53
C ALA A 18 -22.68 -10.42 6.33
N LEU A 19 -23.18 -9.42 5.61
CA LEU A 19 -22.51 -8.85 4.45
C LEU A 19 -21.51 -7.76 4.82
N ASN A 20 -20.33 -7.81 4.20
CA ASN A 20 -19.22 -6.94 4.55
C ASN A 20 -18.59 -6.30 3.30
N VAL A 21 -18.55 -4.96 3.24
CA VAL A 21 -17.86 -4.18 2.21
C VAL A 21 -16.66 -3.51 2.87
N ILE A 22 -15.45 -3.95 2.54
CA ILE A 22 -14.21 -3.48 3.20
C ILE A 22 -13.24 -2.76 2.25
N SER A 23 -13.46 -2.84 0.94
CA SER A 23 -12.51 -2.37 -0.08
C SER A 23 -13.15 -1.43 -1.11
N LEU A 24 -14.28 -0.78 -0.78
CA LEU A 24 -14.90 0.20 -1.68
C LEU A 24 -14.05 1.47 -1.72
N GLU A 25 -13.17 1.58 -2.72
CA GLU A 25 -12.31 2.74 -2.96
C GLU A 25 -13.14 3.88 -3.56
N VAL A 26 -13.11 5.05 -2.93
CA VAL A 26 -14.01 6.17 -3.28
C VAL A 26 -13.26 7.42 -3.73
N SER A 27 -11.94 7.37 -3.96
CA SER A 27 -11.16 8.51 -4.44
C SER A 27 -11.65 9.05 -5.78
N LYS A 28 -12.21 8.18 -6.64
CA LYS A 28 -12.79 8.57 -7.93
C LYS A 28 -14.22 9.12 -7.83
N LEU A 29 -14.89 8.95 -6.69
CA LEU A 29 -16.25 9.45 -6.48
C LEU A 29 -16.22 10.90 -5.98
N LYS A 30 -16.18 11.87 -6.92
CA LYS A 30 -15.94 13.31 -6.64
C LYS A 30 -16.67 13.91 -5.44
N LYS A 31 -17.92 13.49 -5.16
CA LYS A 31 -18.68 13.97 -4.00
C LYS A 31 -18.11 13.39 -2.70
N LEU A 32 -18.02 12.06 -2.61
CA LEU A 32 -17.58 11.37 -1.40
C LEU A 32 -16.07 11.54 -1.13
N ALA A 33 -15.25 11.62 -2.18
CA ALA A 33 -13.82 11.85 -2.07
C ALA A 33 -13.46 13.15 -1.35
N LYS A 34 -14.33 14.16 -1.36
CA LYS A 34 -14.13 15.45 -0.66
C LYS A 34 -14.41 15.36 0.84
N GLU A 35 -15.31 14.46 1.22
CA GLU A 35 -15.72 14.24 2.62
C GLU A 35 -14.71 13.38 3.40
N ILE A 36 -13.84 12.65 2.69
CA ILE A 36 -12.84 11.76 3.27
C ILE A 36 -11.45 12.31 3.03
N ARG A 37 -10.68 12.45 4.13
CA ARG A 37 -9.27 12.80 4.11
C ARG A 37 -8.47 11.78 4.92
N ALA A 38 -7.27 11.49 4.44
CA ALA A 38 -6.33 10.69 5.22
C ALA A 38 -5.76 11.56 6.36
N PRO A 39 -5.30 10.96 7.47
CA PRO A 39 -4.58 11.68 8.50
C PRO A 39 -3.37 12.42 7.92
N LYS A 40 -3.05 13.62 8.42
CA LYS A 40 -1.94 14.44 7.93
C LYS A 40 -0.59 13.71 7.92
N TYR A 41 -0.38 12.81 8.88
CA TYR A 41 0.79 11.92 8.91
C TYR A 41 0.89 11.05 7.65
N VAL A 42 -0.22 10.44 7.23
CA VAL A 42 -0.28 9.62 6.02
C VAL A 42 0.01 10.46 4.77
N GLU A 43 -0.59 11.66 4.69
CA GLU A 43 -0.36 12.58 3.57
C GLU A 43 1.10 13.06 3.48
N SER A 44 1.78 13.21 4.62
CA SER A 44 3.15 13.73 4.69
C SER A 44 4.22 12.66 4.45
N PHE A 45 3.98 11.42 4.91
CA PHE A 45 5.01 10.37 4.94
C PHE A 45 4.71 9.17 4.04
N GLY A 46 3.50 9.07 3.48
CA GLY A 46 3.15 8.02 2.54
C GLY A 46 3.99 8.09 1.27
N ILE A 47 4.66 7.00 0.89
CA ILE A 47 5.50 6.91 -0.32
C ILE A 47 4.74 7.38 -1.57
N VAL A 48 3.47 6.97 -1.72
CA VAL A 48 2.65 7.39 -2.87
C VAL A 48 2.43 8.90 -2.89
N ASN A 49 2.18 9.53 -1.74
CA ASN A 49 2.02 10.98 -1.64
C ASN A 49 3.34 11.71 -1.92
N GLN A 50 4.45 11.21 -1.38
CA GLN A 50 5.77 11.77 -1.64
C GLN A 50 6.14 11.69 -3.13
N VAL A 51 5.89 10.54 -3.77
CA VAL A 51 6.09 10.35 -5.22
C VAL A 51 5.21 11.32 -6.00
N LYS A 52 3.94 11.49 -5.62
CA LYS A 52 3.06 12.47 -6.25
C LYS A 52 3.64 13.88 -6.19
N THR A 53 4.07 14.33 -5.01
CA THR A 53 4.67 15.66 -4.83
C THR A 53 5.94 15.83 -5.67
N ALA A 54 6.81 14.82 -5.71
CA ALA A 54 8.04 14.85 -6.50
C ALA A 54 7.74 14.92 -8.01
N LEU A 55 6.76 14.14 -8.49
CA LEU A 55 6.34 14.16 -9.90
C LEU A 55 5.69 15.49 -10.29
N GLU A 56 4.86 16.08 -9.43
CA GLU A 56 4.26 17.39 -9.67
C GLU A 56 5.32 18.50 -9.72
N ALA A 57 6.31 18.48 -8.82
CA ALA A 57 7.43 19.41 -8.84
C ALA A 57 8.27 19.26 -10.12
N GLU A 58 8.55 18.02 -10.54
CA GLU A 58 9.27 17.75 -11.79
C GLU A 58 8.47 18.19 -13.02
N LYS A 59 7.15 17.97 -13.03
CA LYS A 59 6.26 18.45 -14.10
C LYS A 59 6.32 19.98 -14.21
N GLN A 60 6.26 20.69 -13.10
CA GLN A 60 6.38 22.16 -13.09
C GLN A 60 7.75 22.61 -13.62
N ARG A 61 8.83 21.93 -13.23
CA ARG A 61 10.18 22.22 -13.72
C ARG A 61 10.31 22.04 -15.23
N GLN A 62 9.84 20.91 -15.75
CA GLN A 62 9.83 20.61 -17.19
C GLN A 62 8.94 21.59 -17.95
N GLY A 63 7.81 22.03 -17.37
CA GLY A 63 6.93 23.03 -17.96
C GLY A 63 7.62 24.37 -18.19
N ARG A 64 8.43 24.84 -17.23
CA ARG A 64 9.23 26.06 -17.39
C ARG A 64 10.27 25.92 -18.51
N LEU A 65 11.02 24.82 -18.51
CA LEU A 65 12.02 24.55 -19.55
C LEU A 65 11.41 24.42 -20.96
N TYR A 66 10.18 23.92 -21.06
CA TYR A 66 9.46 23.83 -22.32
C TYR A 66 9.13 25.23 -22.87
N LEU A 67 8.69 26.16 -22.01
CA LEU A 67 8.40 27.54 -22.42
C LEU A 67 9.65 28.26 -22.93
N GLU A 68 10.83 27.92 -22.41
CA GLU A 68 12.11 28.51 -22.83
C GLU A 68 12.64 27.91 -24.14
N SER A 69 12.50 26.59 -24.33
CA SER A 69 13.18 25.87 -25.42
C SER A 69 12.29 25.34 -26.54
N GLY A 70 10.98 25.16 -26.30
CA GLY A 70 10.06 24.48 -27.23
C GLY A 70 10.43 23.03 -27.55
N SER A 71 11.31 22.39 -26.76
CA SER A 71 11.88 21.08 -27.09
C SER A 71 10.82 19.97 -27.11
N SER A 72 10.79 19.21 -28.21
CA SER A 72 9.90 18.04 -28.38
C SER A 72 10.19 16.93 -27.37
N GLU A 73 11.41 16.82 -26.88
CA GLU A 73 11.79 15.86 -25.84
C GLU A 73 11.20 16.25 -24.47
N ILE A 74 11.20 17.53 -24.15
CA ILE A 74 10.56 18.04 -22.92
C ILE A 74 9.05 17.82 -22.98
N GLN A 75 8.41 18.04 -24.14
CA GLN A 75 7.00 17.74 -24.33
C GLN A 75 6.67 16.25 -24.08
N LYS A 76 7.51 15.33 -24.58
CA LYS A 76 7.37 13.89 -24.31
C LYS A 76 7.47 13.59 -22.81
N ASN A 77 8.42 14.21 -22.12
CA ASN A 77 8.58 14.07 -20.67
C ASN A 77 7.38 14.62 -19.89
N LEU A 78 6.81 15.75 -20.31
CA LEU A 78 5.59 16.29 -19.71
C LEU A 78 4.41 15.33 -19.86
N ASN A 79 4.19 14.80 -21.06
CA ASN A 79 3.13 13.81 -21.33
C ASN A 79 3.31 12.55 -20.47
N PHE A 80 4.56 12.10 -20.30
CA PHE A 80 4.91 10.99 -19.43
C PHE A 80 4.55 11.28 -17.96
N LEU A 81 4.95 12.43 -17.43
CA LEU A 81 4.68 12.83 -16.05
C LEU A 81 3.17 12.95 -15.80
N GLU A 82 2.42 13.53 -16.73
CA GLU A 82 0.95 13.61 -16.66
C GLU A 82 0.30 12.24 -16.59
N LYS A 83 0.73 11.33 -17.46
CA LYS A 83 0.25 9.94 -17.46
C LYS A 83 0.52 9.29 -16.10
N VAL A 84 1.77 9.31 -15.62
CA VAL A 84 2.14 8.65 -14.36
C VAL A 84 1.39 9.24 -13.17
N ILE A 85 1.25 10.57 -13.08
CA ILE A 85 0.48 11.23 -12.03
C ILE A 85 -0.99 10.76 -12.06
N SER A 86 -1.60 10.64 -13.24
CA SER A 86 -2.98 10.17 -13.40
C SER A 86 -3.16 8.69 -13.04
N GLU A 87 -2.09 7.90 -13.15
CA GLU A 87 -2.09 6.46 -12.90
C GLU A 87 -1.69 6.09 -11.46
N LEU A 88 -1.32 7.07 -10.63
CA LEU A 88 -0.93 6.86 -9.24
C LEU A 88 -2.00 6.03 -8.50
N PRO A 89 -1.57 5.05 -7.69
CA PRO A 89 -2.49 4.16 -6.99
C PRO A 89 -3.26 4.91 -5.90
N THR A 90 -4.57 4.64 -5.80
CA THR A 90 -5.47 5.22 -4.82
C THR A 90 -5.89 4.14 -3.83
N TYR A 91 -5.30 4.16 -2.63
CA TYR A 91 -5.60 3.21 -1.56
C TYR A 91 -5.95 3.91 -0.24
N GLN A 92 -6.10 5.23 -0.23
CA GLN A 92 -6.23 6.02 1.01
C GLN A 92 -7.66 6.40 1.36
N LYS A 93 -8.66 6.00 0.56
CA LYS A 93 -10.06 6.38 0.78
C LYS A 93 -10.97 5.18 0.53
N PHE A 94 -11.01 4.27 1.49
CA PHE A 94 -11.98 3.18 1.51
C PHE A 94 -13.18 3.56 2.36
N LEU A 95 -14.38 3.39 1.81
CA LEU A 95 -15.61 3.35 2.58
C LEU A 95 -15.87 1.91 3.03
N VAL A 96 -15.97 1.71 4.33
CA VAL A 96 -16.22 0.40 4.93
C VAL A 96 -17.64 0.38 5.47
N LEU A 97 -18.43 -0.60 5.00
CA LEU A 97 -19.79 -0.85 5.45
C LEU A 97 -19.89 -2.31 5.87
N SER A 98 -20.06 -2.56 7.17
CA SER A 98 -20.03 -3.91 7.73
C SER A 98 -21.25 -4.15 8.58
N THR A 99 -22.00 -5.21 8.32
CA THR A 99 -23.12 -5.58 9.19
C THR A 99 -22.62 -6.25 10.48
N LYS A 100 -23.43 -6.18 11.53
CA LYS A 100 -23.24 -6.95 12.76
C LYS A 100 -23.04 -8.44 12.45
N GLY A 101 -22.07 -9.04 13.11
CA GLY A 101 -21.70 -10.45 12.94
C GLY A 101 -20.67 -10.68 11.82
N SER A 102 -20.33 -9.67 11.01
CA SER A 102 -19.30 -9.83 9.97
C SER A 102 -17.94 -10.13 10.58
N PHE A 103 -17.25 -11.10 9.99
CA PHE A 103 -15.90 -11.54 10.32
C PHE A 103 -15.01 -11.44 9.09
N THR A 104 -13.79 -10.93 9.26
CA THR A 104 -12.72 -10.95 8.27
C THR A 104 -11.58 -11.77 8.85
N ASP A 105 -11.19 -12.83 8.15
CA ASP A 105 -10.15 -13.77 8.59
C ASP A 105 -8.77 -13.09 8.72
N ALA A 106 -7.84 -13.76 9.41
CA ALA A 106 -6.50 -13.27 9.67
C ALA A 106 -5.72 -13.02 8.38
N HIS A 107 -5.19 -11.82 8.23
CA HIS A 107 -4.42 -11.39 7.06
C HIS A 107 -3.36 -10.35 7.42
N ILE A 108 -2.42 -10.16 6.50
CA ILE A 108 -1.60 -8.95 6.42
C ILE A 108 -2.16 -8.12 5.25
N ASP A 109 -2.29 -6.80 5.45
CA ASP A 109 -2.73 -5.91 4.38
C ASP A 109 -1.78 -5.99 3.16
N LEU A 110 -2.37 -5.87 1.96
CA LEU A 110 -1.68 -5.93 0.67
C LEU A 110 -0.33 -5.21 0.67
N SER A 111 0.71 -5.89 0.18
CA SER A 111 2.09 -5.39 0.16
C SER A 111 2.59 -4.80 1.50
N ALA A 112 2.14 -5.37 2.61
CA ALA A 112 2.43 -4.92 3.98
C ALA A 112 2.15 -3.44 4.22
N THR A 113 1.15 -2.86 3.58
CA THR A 113 0.76 -1.47 3.86
C THR A 113 0.46 -1.27 5.35
N ALA A 114 0.75 -0.08 5.86
CA ALA A 114 0.17 0.39 7.11
C ALA A 114 -1.26 0.89 6.80
N THR A 115 -2.14 0.86 7.79
CA THR A 115 -3.53 1.29 7.60
C THR A 115 -3.98 2.25 8.68
N PHE A 116 -4.88 3.15 8.31
CA PHE A 116 -5.70 3.88 9.26
C PHE A 116 -7.13 3.40 9.18
N PHE A 117 -7.80 3.34 10.33
CA PHE A 117 -9.19 2.91 10.42
C PHE A 117 -9.96 3.80 11.37
N HIS A 118 -10.90 4.58 10.84
CA HIS A 118 -11.74 5.49 11.60
C HIS A 118 -13.19 5.00 11.61
N VAL A 119 -13.75 4.75 12.79
CA VAL A 119 -15.16 4.33 12.93
C VAL A 119 -16.03 5.57 13.03
N LYS A 120 -16.90 5.78 12.04
CA LYS A 120 -17.87 6.88 12.06
C LYS A 120 -19.08 6.52 12.92
N THR A 121 -19.62 5.31 12.76
CA THR A 121 -20.70 4.75 13.57
C THR A 121 -20.47 3.26 13.80
N GLY A 122 -20.97 2.72 14.92
CA GLY A 122 -20.82 1.31 15.28
C GLY A 122 -19.50 1.02 15.99
N LYS A 123 -18.99 -0.21 15.80
CA LYS A 123 -17.83 -0.73 16.51
C LYS A 123 -17.14 -1.86 15.72
N LYS A 124 -15.81 -1.84 15.74
CA LYS A 124 -14.94 -2.92 15.25
C LYS A 124 -14.06 -3.47 16.37
N VAL A 125 -13.78 -4.75 16.32
CA VAL A 125 -12.79 -5.40 17.19
C VAL A 125 -11.74 -6.02 16.31
N PHE A 126 -10.53 -5.47 16.37
CA PHE A 126 -9.36 -6.01 15.72
C PHE A 126 -8.62 -6.90 16.73
N TYR A 127 -8.16 -8.05 16.27
CA TYR A 127 -7.21 -8.87 17.00
C TYR A 127 -5.92 -8.82 16.20
N ILE A 128 -4.87 -8.24 16.79
CA ILE A 128 -3.63 -7.96 16.08
C ILE A 128 -2.47 -8.71 16.72
N ALA A 129 -1.60 -9.29 15.89
CA ALA A 129 -0.37 -9.94 16.33
C ALA A 129 0.84 -9.22 15.72
N PRO A 130 1.94 -9.03 16.49
CA PRO A 130 3.09 -8.29 16.03
C PRO A 130 3.80 -9.01 14.86
N PRO A 131 4.36 -8.27 13.89
CA PRO A 131 5.11 -8.83 12.75
C PRO A 131 6.53 -9.25 13.16
N THR A 132 6.64 -10.16 14.13
CA THR A 132 7.91 -10.82 14.45
C THR A 132 8.33 -11.72 13.30
N GLU A 133 9.62 -12.04 13.18
CA GLU A 133 10.11 -12.92 12.11
C GLU A 133 9.38 -14.26 12.12
N LYS A 134 9.25 -14.87 13.31
CA LYS A 134 8.50 -16.12 13.52
C LYS A 134 7.03 -16.01 13.07
N ASN A 135 6.34 -14.92 13.41
CA ASN A 135 4.94 -14.75 13.03
C ASN A 135 4.78 -14.55 11.51
N LEU A 136 5.71 -13.83 10.87
CA LEU A 136 5.72 -13.64 9.43
C LEU A 136 6.00 -14.97 8.69
N GLU A 137 6.91 -15.80 9.19
CA GLU A 137 7.17 -17.14 8.64
C GLU A 137 5.93 -18.04 8.73
N ILE A 138 5.22 -18.03 9.86
CA ILE A 138 3.95 -18.75 10.04
C ILE A 138 2.91 -18.26 9.03
N TYR A 139 2.75 -16.94 8.90
CA TYR A 139 1.83 -16.33 7.94
C TYR A 139 2.17 -16.73 6.50
N GLU A 140 3.43 -16.58 6.10
CA GLU A 140 3.89 -16.96 4.76
C GLU A 140 3.66 -18.43 4.46
N LYS A 141 3.90 -19.31 5.43
CA LYS A 141 3.63 -20.74 5.27
C LYS A 141 2.14 -20.98 5.04
N ARG A 142 1.27 -20.32 5.83
CA ARG A 142 -0.20 -20.38 5.67
C ARG A 142 -0.67 -19.87 4.31
N GLU A 143 -0.03 -18.84 3.75
CA GLU A 143 -0.38 -18.34 2.42
C GLU A 143 0.05 -19.30 1.29
N LYS A 144 1.22 -19.95 1.45
CA LYS A 144 1.78 -20.85 0.43
C LYS A 144 1.18 -22.26 0.47
N GLU A 145 0.77 -22.71 1.64
CA GLU A 145 0.34 -24.08 1.92
C GLU A 145 -1.06 -24.11 2.56
N GLU A 146 -1.85 -25.13 2.27
CA GLU A 146 -3.11 -25.36 3.00
C GLU A 146 -2.79 -25.89 4.40
N ILE A 147 -2.67 -24.99 5.37
CA ILE A 147 -2.57 -25.35 6.78
C ILE A 147 -3.99 -25.61 7.32
N LYS A 148 -4.20 -26.80 7.91
CA LYS A 148 -5.50 -27.20 8.47
C LYS A 148 -5.88 -26.43 9.73
N GLU A 149 -4.89 -26.11 10.56
CA GLU A 149 -5.08 -25.36 11.80
C GLU A 149 -5.24 -23.87 11.48
N TRP A 150 -6.23 -23.23 12.12
CA TRP A 150 -6.45 -21.81 11.92
C TRP A 150 -5.32 -21.01 12.57
N ILE A 151 -4.79 -20.01 11.86
CA ILE A 151 -3.67 -19.20 12.35
C ILE A 151 -3.99 -18.48 13.68
N GLY A 152 -5.28 -18.24 13.96
CA GLY A 152 -5.73 -17.73 15.24
C GLY A 152 -5.34 -18.64 16.41
N ASP A 153 -5.43 -19.95 16.23
CA ASP A 153 -5.05 -20.95 17.24
C ASP A 153 -3.53 -21.11 17.32
N ILE A 154 -2.84 -21.11 16.16
CA ILE A 154 -1.37 -21.20 16.10
C ILE A 154 -0.70 -20.03 16.86
N LEU A 155 -1.31 -18.84 16.78
CA LEU A 155 -0.81 -17.60 17.41
C LEU A 155 -1.62 -17.22 18.67
N TRP A 156 -2.27 -18.17 19.34
CA TRP A 156 -3.27 -17.90 20.38
C TRP A 156 -2.79 -16.94 21.48
N ASP A 157 -1.51 -16.98 21.86
CA ASP A 157 -0.90 -16.17 22.93
C ASP A 157 -0.33 -14.82 22.44
N GLN A 158 -0.38 -14.55 21.14
CA GLN A 158 0.18 -13.33 20.52
C GLN A 158 -0.87 -12.26 20.22
N TRP A 159 -2.16 -12.59 20.27
CA TRP A 159 -3.23 -11.68 19.86
C TRP A 159 -3.51 -10.59 20.90
N ILE A 160 -3.45 -9.34 20.44
CA ILE A 160 -3.87 -8.17 21.20
C ILE A 160 -5.24 -7.74 20.69
N ARG A 161 -6.22 -7.67 21.61
CA ARG A 161 -7.58 -7.22 21.31
C ARG A 161 -7.67 -5.70 21.35
N VAL A 162 -8.04 -5.10 20.22
CA VAL A 162 -8.19 -3.66 20.02
C VAL A 162 -9.63 -3.35 19.64
N GLU A 163 -10.37 -2.72 20.53
CA GLU A 163 -11.73 -2.23 20.24
C GLU A 163 -11.67 -0.80 19.69
N ILE A 164 -12.36 -0.57 18.58
CA ILE A 164 -12.48 0.74 17.93
C ILE A 164 -13.97 1.06 17.84
N SER A 165 -14.40 1.98 18.68
CA SER A 165 -15.78 2.46 18.77
C SER A 165 -15.97 3.75 17.96
N ALA A 166 -17.23 4.16 17.77
CA ALA A 166 -17.58 5.40 17.08
C ALA A 166 -16.76 6.62 17.56
N GLY A 167 -16.21 7.37 16.61
CA GLY A 167 -15.35 8.52 16.82
C GLY A 167 -13.87 8.18 17.01
N GLN A 168 -13.52 6.91 17.22
CA GLN A 168 -12.13 6.49 17.41
C GLN A 168 -11.43 6.16 16.09
N THR A 169 -10.11 6.29 16.10
CA THR A 169 -9.24 5.97 14.97
C THR A 169 -8.09 5.08 15.44
N ALA A 170 -7.86 3.98 14.74
CA ALA A 170 -6.66 3.17 14.90
C ALA A 170 -5.65 3.44 13.78
N MET A 171 -4.37 3.47 14.14
CA MET A 171 -3.23 3.40 13.22
C MET A 171 -2.60 2.01 13.37
N ILE A 172 -2.69 1.16 12.36
CA ILE A 172 -2.09 -0.18 12.39
C ILE A 172 -0.81 -0.13 11.54
N PRO A 173 0.37 -0.40 12.14
CA PRO A 173 1.63 -0.37 11.40
C PRO A 173 1.72 -1.49 10.34
N SER A 174 2.64 -1.31 9.40
CA SER A 174 2.94 -2.31 8.35
C SER A 174 3.19 -3.71 8.92
N GLY A 175 2.57 -4.70 8.29
CA GLY A 175 2.85 -6.12 8.53
C GLY A 175 2.12 -6.79 9.68
N TRP A 176 1.40 -6.03 10.51
CA TRP A 176 0.66 -6.62 11.62
C TRP A 176 -0.39 -7.58 11.08
N ILE A 177 -0.31 -8.83 11.53
CA ILE A 177 -1.28 -9.86 11.19
C ILE A 177 -2.53 -9.54 11.99
N HIS A 178 -3.69 -9.53 11.35
CA HIS A 178 -4.92 -9.20 12.05
C HIS A 178 -6.15 -9.87 11.48
N PHE A 179 -7.09 -10.22 12.36
CA PHE A 179 -8.46 -10.58 12.00
C PHE A 179 -9.44 -9.62 12.66
N VAL A 180 -10.64 -9.50 12.09
CA VAL A 180 -11.58 -8.45 12.48
C VAL A 180 -12.97 -9.01 12.69
N TRP A 181 -13.55 -8.71 13.85
CA TRP A 181 -14.94 -8.98 14.16
C TRP A 181 -15.74 -7.68 14.27
N THR A 182 -16.99 -7.73 13.79
CA THR A 182 -17.91 -6.59 13.73
C THR A 182 -19.10 -6.81 14.66
N PRO A 183 -19.04 -6.37 15.94
CA PRO A 183 -20.14 -6.56 16.89
C PRO A 183 -21.41 -5.74 16.58
N GLU A 184 -21.28 -4.67 15.81
CA GLU A 184 -22.35 -3.71 15.51
C GLU A 184 -22.28 -3.28 14.04
N ASP A 185 -23.43 -2.95 13.45
CA ASP A 185 -23.45 -2.35 12.12
C ASP A 185 -22.54 -1.12 12.09
N THR A 186 -21.53 -1.17 11.22
CA THR A 186 -20.43 -0.23 11.23
C THR A 186 -20.34 0.49 9.90
N ILE A 187 -20.22 1.82 9.98
CA ILE A 187 -19.75 2.68 8.90
C ILE A 187 -18.39 3.21 9.33
N ALA A 188 -17.38 2.94 8.53
CA ALA A 188 -16.02 3.36 8.80
C ALA A 188 -15.34 3.86 7.53
N VAL A 189 -14.23 4.56 7.74
CA VAL A 189 -13.35 5.02 6.67
C VAL A 189 -11.97 4.48 6.97
N SER A 190 -11.33 3.88 5.97
CA SER A 190 -9.97 3.39 6.09
C SER A 190 -9.10 3.80 4.92
N GLY A 191 -7.80 3.58 5.05
CA GLY A 191 -6.86 3.81 3.97
C GLY A 191 -5.50 3.19 4.25
N SER A 192 -4.92 2.63 3.21
CA SER A 192 -3.63 1.96 3.19
C SER A 192 -2.53 2.87 2.65
N TYR A 193 -1.34 2.77 3.22
CA TYR A 193 -0.20 3.59 2.84
C TYR A 193 1.14 2.87 3.10
N LEU A 194 2.09 3.13 2.20
CA LEU A 194 3.45 2.62 2.28
C LEU A 194 4.36 3.66 2.94
N LEU A 195 5.26 3.24 3.81
CA LEU A 195 6.27 4.10 4.46
C LEU A 195 7.70 3.63 4.16
N GLU A 196 8.65 4.56 4.02
CA GLU A 196 10.06 4.27 3.71
C GLU A 196 10.69 3.30 4.72
N LYS A 197 10.44 3.50 6.02
CA LYS A 197 10.98 2.65 7.09
C LYS A 197 10.54 1.18 7.02
N TYR A 198 9.49 0.86 6.26
CA TYR A 198 8.94 -0.49 6.11
C TYR A 198 9.18 -1.10 4.73
N VAL A 199 9.93 -0.43 3.85
CA VAL A 199 10.30 -0.93 2.51
C VAL A 199 10.75 -2.39 2.48
N PRO A 200 11.65 -2.88 3.38
CA PRO A 200 12.03 -4.30 3.33
C PRO A 200 10.83 -5.24 3.55
N ARG A 201 9.87 -4.88 4.40
CA ARG A 201 8.65 -5.66 4.62
C ARG A 201 7.70 -5.56 3.43
N HIS A 202 7.56 -4.37 2.85
CA HIS A 202 6.72 -4.17 1.66
C HIS A 202 7.17 -5.09 0.53
N PHE A 203 8.47 -5.11 0.20
CA PHE A 203 9.01 -6.02 -0.82
C PHE A 203 8.79 -7.49 -0.47
N ARG A 204 8.98 -7.87 0.80
CA ARG A 204 8.77 -9.25 1.27
C ARG A 204 7.35 -9.74 1.03
N ILE A 205 6.35 -8.97 1.49
CA ILE A 205 4.94 -9.36 1.33
C ILE A 205 4.50 -9.22 -0.13
N THR A 206 4.95 -8.21 -0.88
CA THR A 206 4.66 -8.17 -2.33
C THR A 206 5.18 -9.41 -3.05
N LYS A 207 6.40 -9.88 -2.73
CA LYS A 207 6.96 -11.11 -3.32
C LYS A 207 6.14 -12.35 -2.94
N LEU A 208 5.63 -12.41 -1.71
CA LEU A 208 4.70 -13.45 -1.27
C LEU A 208 3.39 -13.40 -2.07
N ASP A 209 2.75 -12.23 -2.14
CA ASP A 209 1.49 -12.01 -2.85
C ASP A 209 1.64 -12.41 -4.33
N GLU A 210 2.74 -12.01 -4.98
CA GLU A 210 3.07 -12.37 -6.37
C GLU A 210 3.28 -13.88 -6.54
N TYR A 211 3.97 -14.53 -5.61
CA TYR A 211 4.16 -15.98 -5.61
C TYR A 211 2.80 -16.69 -5.50
N CYS A 212 1.96 -16.28 -4.55
CA CYS A 212 0.64 -16.90 -4.36
C CYS A 212 -0.26 -16.70 -5.58
N LEU A 213 -0.24 -15.51 -6.20
CA LEU A 213 -0.96 -15.24 -7.44
C LEU A 213 -0.50 -16.16 -8.59
N GLN A 214 0.81 -16.31 -8.79
CA GLN A 214 1.38 -17.13 -9.86
C GLN A 214 1.11 -18.62 -9.66
N ASN A 215 1.05 -19.08 -8.42
CA ASN A 215 0.90 -20.49 -8.06
C ASN A 215 -0.53 -20.86 -7.62
N GLN A 216 -1.49 -19.94 -7.79
CA GLN A 216 -2.90 -20.10 -7.40
C GLN A 216 -3.07 -20.55 -5.93
N LYS A 217 -2.29 -19.94 -5.03
CA LYS A 217 -2.36 -20.16 -3.59
C LYS A 217 -3.20 -19.10 -2.90
N SER A 218 -3.66 -19.42 -1.69
CA SER A 218 -4.49 -18.58 -0.80
C SER A 218 -5.76 -17.95 -1.38
N GLY A 219 -6.15 -18.30 -2.61
CA GLY A 219 -7.30 -17.69 -3.29
C GLY A 219 -7.07 -16.23 -3.71
N ILE A 220 -5.84 -15.73 -3.64
CA ILE A 220 -5.50 -14.37 -4.03
C ILE A 220 -5.73 -14.17 -5.54
N THR A 221 -6.19 -12.97 -5.90
CA THR A 221 -6.41 -12.55 -7.30
C THR A 221 -5.80 -11.16 -7.50
N MET A 222 -5.78 -10.68 -8.75
CA MET A 222 -5.20 -9.38 -9.08
C MET A 222 -5.85 -8.21 -8.32
N ASP A 223 -7.12 -8.33 -7.92
CA ASP A 223 -7.84 -7.31 -7.15
C ASP A 223 -7.39 -7.23 -5.68
N HIS A 224 -6.74 -8.28 -5.17
CA HIS A 224 -6.20 -8.33 -3.82
C HIS A 224 -4.77 -7.78 -3.72
N MET A 225 -4.11 -7.50 -4.84
CA MET A 225 -2.74 -6.99 -4.88
C MET A 225 -2.70 -5.47 -4.73
N PHE A 226 -1.56 -4.94 -4.26
CA PHE A 226 -1.24 -3.52 -4.44
C PHE A 226 -0.89 -3.27 -5.91
N GLN A 227 -1.88 -2.90 -6.70
CA GLN A 227 -1.69 -2.47 -8.09
C GLN A 227 -0.92 -1.15 -8.11
N GLY A 228 0.18 -1.11 -8.85
CA GLY A 228 1.09 0.03 -8.92
C GLY A 228 2.25 -0.02 -7.92
N PHE A 229 2.46 -1.13 -7.20
CA PHE A 229 3.56 -1.25 -6.23
C PHE A 229 4.93 -1.00 -6.87
N HIS A 230 5.31 -1.83 -7.86
CA HIS A 230 6.62 -1.70 -8.52
C HIS A 230 6.81 -0.37 -9.24
N PRO A 231 5.84 0.15 -10.03
CA PRO A 231 5.98 1.47 -10.64
C PRO A 231 6.21 2.59 -9.61
N VAL A 232 5.51 2.56 -8.47
CA VAL A 232 5.73 3.51 -7.36
C VAL A 232 7.14 3.37 -6.79
N MET A 233 7.64 2.15 -6.57
CA MET A 233 9.00 1.95 -6.05
C MET A 233 10.08 2.45 -7.03
N TRP A 234 9.90 2.23 -8.34
CA TRP A 234 10.80 2.79 -9.35
C TRP A 234 10.74 4.32 -9.40
N ALA A 235 9.54 4.91 -9.32
CA ALA A 235 9.36 6.36 -9.30
C ALA A 235 9.95 6.97 -8.02
N TYR A 236 9.76 6.33 -6.87
CA TYR A 236 10.39 6.72 -5.60
C TYR A 236 11.90 6.79 -5.73
N VAL A 237 12.51 5.75 -6.30
CA VAL A 237 13.96 5.71 -6.48
C VAL A 237 14.43 6.80 -7.46
N LYS A 238 13.77 6.95 -8.61
CA LYS A 238 14.14 7.91 -9.64
C LYS A 238 14.00 9.36 -9.19
N TYR A 239 12.88 9.72 -8.59
CA TYR A 239 12.51 11.13 -8.34
C TYR A 239 12.76 11.59 -6.90
N ILE A 240 13.03 10.67 -5.97
CA ILE A 240 13.24 11.01 -4.56
C ILE A 240 14.59 10.49 -4.10
N LEU A 241 14.77 9.16 -4.06
CA LEU A 241 15.94 8.56 -3.41
C LEU A 241 17.26 8.93 -4.10
N LEU A 242 17.34 8.83 -5.43
CA LEU A 242 18.56 9.17 -6.17
C LEU A 242 18.93 10.65 -6.04
N PRO A 243 18.01 11.62 -6.27
CA PRO A 243 18.29 13.04 -6.04
C PRO A 243 18.69 13.35 -4.58
N ASP A 244 18.12 12.65 -3.60
CA ASP A 244 18.38 12.86 -2.18
C ASP A 244 19.80 12.44 -1.77
N ILE A 245 20.35 11.39 -2.39
CA ILE A 245 21.67 10.83 -2.02
C ILE A 245 22.81 11.28 -2.94
N ALA A 246 22.52 11.77 -4.14
CA ALA A 246 23.53 12.09 -5.16
C ALA A 246 24.59 13.07 -4.63
N GLY A 247 25.85 12.63 -4.62
CA GLY A 247 27.00 13.45 -4.20
C GLY A 247 27.04 13.82 -2.70
N ARG A 248 26.18 13.23 -1.86
CA ARG A 248 26.08 13.53 -0.43
C ARG A 248 26.54 12.36 0.44
N THR A 249 26.95 12.64 1.67
CA THR A 249 27.05 11.65 2.74
C THR A 249 25.66 11.37 3.31
N VAL A 250 25.40 10.16 3.79
CA VAL A 250 24.10 9.78 4.35
C VAL A 250 24.26 9.06 5.69
N THR A 251 23.21 9.03 6.50
CA THR A 251 23.21 8.29 7.76
C THR A 251 23.26 6.76 7.52
N PRO A 252 23.72 5.95 8.49
CA PRO A 252 23.70 4.49 8.39
C PRO A 252 22.30 3.92 8.08
N GLU A 253 21.25 4.51 8.65
CA GLU A 253 19.86 4.12 8.41
C GLU A 253 19.45 4.38 6.96
N LYS A 254 19.83 5.53 6.40
CA LYS A 254 19.55 5.85 5.00
C LYS A 254 20.32 4.92 4.06
N LEU A 255 21.60 4.65 4.34
CA LEU A 255 22.40 3.69 3.58
C LEU A 255 21.76 2.29 3.58
N LYS A 256 21.19 1.86 4.72
CA LYS A 256 20.44 0.59 4.81
C LYS A 256 19.24 0.59 3.86
N ILE A 257 18.45 1.66 3.83
CA ILE A 257 17.30 1.81 2.92
C ILE A 257 17.74 1.77 1.44
N VAL A 258 18.79 2.51 1.07
CA VAL A 258 19.34 2.52 -0.29
C VAL A 258 19.76 1.12 -0.73
N LYS A 259 20.45 0.38 0.16
CA LYS A 259 20.84 -1.03 -0.08
C LYS A 259 19.62 -1.93 -0.30
N ILE A 260 18.58 -1.78 0.52
CA ILE A 260 17.35 -2.58 0.39
C ILE A 260 16.69 -2.38 -0.97
N PHE A 261 16.57 -1.13 -1.44
CA PHE A 261 16.05 -0.86 -2.79
C PHE A 261 16.95 -1.47 -3.87
N ALA A 262 18.28 -1.32 -3.76
CA ALA A 262 19.23 -1.86 -4.75
C ALA A 262 19.23 -3.39 -4.82
N GLN A 263 18.86 -4.07 -3.73
CA GLN A 263 18.76 -5.53 -3.64
C GLN A 263 17.42 -6.07 -4.12
N ASN A 264 16.32 -5.34 -3.91
CA ASN A 264 14.96 -5.85 -4.15
C ASN A 264 14.33 -5.35 -5.45
N LEU A 265 14.83 -4.26 -6.02
CA LEU A 265 14.41 -3.83 -7.35
C LEU A 265 15.01 -4.75 -8.41
N GLU A 266 14.12 -5.32 -9.20
CA GLU A 266 14.45 -6.23 -10.29
C GLU A 266 13.80 -5.68 -11.56
N PRO A 267 14.56 -5.43 -12.64
CA PRO A 267 13.97 -5.01 -13.91
C PRO A 267 13.09 -6.12 -14.49
N ARG A 268 11.82 -5.83 -14.74
CA ARG A 268 10.83 -6.82 -15.20
C ARG A 268 10.01 -6.31 -16.38
N ASP A 269 9.61 -7.24 -17.23
CA ASP A 269 8.51 -7.06 -18.17
C ASP A 269 7.18 -7.42 -17.47
N LYS A 270 6.07 -6.80 -17.89
CA LYS A 270 4.85 -6.56 -17.08
C LYS A 270 4.27 -7.72 -16.26
N LEU A 271 4.02 -7.45 -14.97
CA LEU A 271 2.97 -8.08 -14.16
C LEU A 271 1.74 -7.15 -13.97
N ASP A 272 1.93 -5.82 -14.03
CA ASP A 272 0.91 -4.76 -13.85
C ASP A 272 1.27 -3.51 -14.70
N LYS A 273 0.74 -2.32 -14.39
CA LYS A 273 1.12 -0.99 -14.91
C LYS A 273 2.64 -0.88 -15.04
N GLN A 274 3.09 -0.28 -16.15
CA GLN A 274 4.50 -0.07 -16.44
C GLN A 274 4.74 1.39 -16.78
N TRP A 275 5.34 2.11 -15.83
CA TRP A 275 5.77 3.49 -16.03
C TRP A 275 7.14 3.56 -16.69
N PHE A 276 8.05 2.67 -16.32
CA PHE A 276 9.39 2.60 -16.89
C PHE A 276 9.53 1.29 -17.65
N ASN A 277 10.05 1.33 -18.87
CA ASN A 277 10.42 0.13 -19.60
C ASN A 277 11.64 -0.55 -18.94
N LYS A 278 11.95 -1.79 -19.33
CA LYS A 278 13.02 -2.56 -18.71
C LYS A 278 14.42 -1.94 -18.84
N ALA A 279 14.68 -1.22 -19.94
CA ALA A 279 15.94 -0.50 -20.12
C ALA A 279 16.05 0.68 -19.13
N GLU A 280 14.99 1.47 -18.99
CA GLU A 280 14.91 2.57 -18.02
C GLU A 280 15.03 2.05 -16.57
N GLN A 281 14.34 0.96 -16.23
CA GLN A 281 14.48 0.31 -14.92
C GLN A 281 15.92 -0.13 -14.65
N SER A 282 16.57 -0.73 -15.65
CA SER A 282 17.97 -1.17 -15.54
C SER A 282 18.93 0.01 -15.35
N GLU A 283 18.68 1.13 -16.03
CA GLU A 283 19.46 2.35 -15.86
C GLU A 283 19.31 2.95 -14.46
N ILE A 284 18.07 3.05 -13.96
CA ILE A 284 17.78 3.51 -12.59
C ILE A 284 18.51 2.63 -11.56
N LEU A 285 18.41 1.31 -11.71
CA LEU A 285 19.07 0.36 -10.81
C LEU A 285 20.60 0.45 -10.88
N LYS A 286 21.17 0.65 -12.08
CA LYS A 286 22.61 0.84 -12.26
C LYS A 286 23.09 2.09 -11.51
N LYS A 287 22.38 3.22 -11.64
CA LYS A 287 22.68 4.46 -10.89
C LYS A 287 22.61 4.23 -9.38
N LEU A 288 21.54 3.57 -8.91
CA LEU A 288 21.37 3.26 -7.48
C LEU A 288 22.52 2.39 -6.93
N LYS A 289 22.91 1.33 -7.66
CA LYS A 289 24.03 0.47 -7.27
C LYS A 289 25.36 1.20 -7.27
N SER A 290 25.56 2.18 -8.16
CA SER A 290 26.74 3.04 -8.15
C SER A 290 26.81 3.90 -6.88
N GLU A 291 25.69 4.53 -6.49
CA GLU A 291 25.60 5.32 -5.27
C GLU A 291 25.83 4.46 -4.01
N VAL A 292 25.32 3.21 -3.98
CA VAL A 292 25.61 2.28 -2.87
C VAL A 292 27.11 2.07 -2.70
N ARG A 293 27.84 1.79 -3.79
CA ARG A 293 29.30 1.60 -3.73
C ARG A 293 30.02 2.84 -3.24
N ARG A 294 29.63 4.02 -3.74
CA ARG A 294 30.20 5.31 -3.30
C ARG A 294 30.00 5.51 -1.79
N LEU A 295 28.79 5.30 -1.30
CA LEU A 295 28.42 5.49 0.11
C LEU A 295 29.02 4.44 1.06
N GLN A 296 29.45 3.28 0.56
CA GLN A 296 30.14 2.27 1.38
C GLN A 296 31.63 2.57 1.60
N ASN A 297 32.21 3.39 0.74
CA ASN A 297 33.63 3.74 0.75
C ASN A 297 33.89 5.10 1.43
N GLN A 298 32.87 5.68 2.08
CA GLN A 298 32.91 6.91 2.86
C GLN A 298 32.76 6.57 4.34
#